data_AF-A0A381UF55-F1
#
_entry.id   AF-A0A381UF55-F1
#
_cell.length_a   1.000
_cell.length_b   1.000
_cell.length_c   1.000
_cell.angle_alpha   90.00
_cell.angle_beta   90.00
_cell.angle_gamma   90.00
#
_symmetry.space_group_name_H-M   'P 1'
#
loop_
_entity.id
_entity.type
_entity.pdbx_description
1 polymer ?
#
loop_
_entity_poly.entity_id
_entity_poly.type
_entity_poly.pdbx_seq_one_letter_code
_entity_poly.pdbx_strand_id
1 'polypeptide(L)'
;MMKIKKPIVDNQIFLIEETHKYVLETYPGMNFQSVTTVVGSFFEPFDAKKIATNLCDTHPKYKNIKPEQLIHEWQEASNHGSKVHKEIELSIKENVKPSEPKATSALKWLDKYCM
;
A
#
# COMPACT_ATOMS: atom_id res chain seq x y z
N MET A 1 -3.48 32.99 -14.50
CA MET A 1 -2.56 32.63 -13.40
C MET A 1 -2.20 31.16 -13.54
N MET A 2 -0.95 30.87 -13.89
CA MET A 2 -0.42 29.51 -13.94
C MET A 2 -0.25 29.01 -12.50
N LYS A 3 -1.02 27.98 -12.10
CA LYS A 3 -0.82 27.36 -10.79
C LYS A 3 0.51 26.61 -10.84
N ILE A 4 1.50 27.06 -10.07
CA ILE A 4 2.73 26.29 -9.84
C ILE A 4 2.30 25.06 -9.04
N LYS A 5 2.14 23.91 -9.72
CA LYS A 5 1.92 22.63 -9.07
C LYS A 5 3.25 22.24 -8.40
N LYS A 6 3.27 22.19 -7.07
CA LYS A 6 4.43 21.65 -6.35
C LYS A 6 4.55 20.16 -6.72
N PRO A 7 5.73 19.68 -7.13
CA PRO A 7 5.89 18.26 -7.42
C PRO A 7 5.62 17.42 -6.17
N ILE A 8 4.95 16.29 -6.33
CA ILE A 8 4.69 15.30 -5.28
C ILE A 8 5.97 14.57 -4.86
N VAL A 9 7.03 14.69 -5.66
CA VAL A 9 8.31 14.02 -5.47
C VAL A 9 9.31 14.94 -4.75
N ASP A 10 9.82 14.46 -3.62
CA ASP A 10 11.02 14.97 -2.95
C ASP A 10 12.09 13.88 -3.01
N ASN A 11 13.21 14.18 -3.64
CA ASN A 11 14.30 13.23 -3.85
C ASN A 11 15.18 13.06 -2.61
N GLN A 12 14.95 13.81 -1.53
CA GLN A 12 15.76 13.74 -0.31
C GLN A 12 15.25 12.68 0.67
N ILE A 13 14.06 12.11 0.46
CA ILE A 13 13.50 11.06 1.30
C ILE A 13 13.32 9.76 0.49
N PHE A 14 13.82 8.65 1.02
CA PHE A 14 13.70 7.35 0.39
C PHE A 14 13.40 6.25 1.41
N LEU A 15 12.85 5.13 0.93
CA LEU A 15 12.54 3.94 1.70
C LEU A 15 13.60 2.87 1.43
N ILE A 16 14.17 2.30 2.49
CA ILE A 16 14.94 1.06 2.44
C ILE A 16 13.94 -0.09 2.59
N GLU A 17 13.64 -0.80 1.51
CA GLU A 17 12.55 -1.78 1.47
C GLU A 17 12.78 -2.97 2.41
N GLU A 18 14.02 -3.47 2.50
CA GLU A 18 14.37 -4.66 3.28
C GLU A 18 14.12 -4.48 4.78
N THR A 19 14.31 -3.25 5.26
CA THR A 19 14.14 -2.88 6.68
C THR A 19 12.90 -2.05 6.93
N HIS A 20 12.15 -1.72 5.87
CA HIS A 20 11.01 -0.81 5.89
C HIS A 20 11.31 0.53 6.60
N LYS A 21 12.51 1.07 6.39
CA LYS A 21 13.00 2.30 7.05
C LYS A 21 13.04 3.47 6.08
N TYR A 22 12.35 4.55 6.41
CA TYR A 22 12.49 5.83 5.71
C TYR A 22 13.75 6.55 6.18
N VAL A 23 14.47 7.16 5.24
CA VAL A 23 15.68 7.95 5.48
C VAL A 23 15.53 9.30 4.79
N LEU A 24 15.89 10.37 5.50
CA LEU A 24 15.97 11.73 4.98
C LEU A 24 17.45 12.12 4.86
N GLU A 25 17.94 12.36 3.64
CA GLU A 25 19.36 12.63 3.38
C GLU A 25 19.89 13.85 4.14
N THR A 26 19.08 14.90 4.26
CA THR A 26 19.46 16.13 4.96
C THR A 26 19.53 15.97 6.47
N TYR A 27 18.95 14.91 7.02
CA TYR A 27 18.99 14.64 8.45
C TYR A 27 18.99 13.12 8.75
N PRO A 28 20.11 12.41 8.51
CA PRO A 28 20.18 10.95 8.62
C PRO A 28 19.94 10.40 10.03
N GLY A 29 20.07 11.25 11.06
CA GLY A 29 19.77 10.90 12.45
C GLY A 29 18.28 10.89 12.80
N MET A 30 17.41 11.33 11.89
CA MET A 30 15.95 11.26 12.09
C MET A 30 15.47 9.82 12.09
N ASN A 31 14.67 9.45 13.08
CA ASN A 31 13.96 8.18 13.08
C ASN A 31 12.50 8.43 12.73
N PHE A 32 12.03 7.79 11.66
CA PHE A 32 10.63 7.79 11.26
C PHE A 32 9.92 6.57 11.85
N GLN A 33 8.72 6.78 12.37
CA GLN A 33 7.81 5.69 12.72
C GLN A 33 6.68 5.66 11.70
N SER A 34 6.40 4.48 11.13
CA SER A 34 5.31 4.35 10.17
C SER A 34 3.97 4.55 10.86
N VAL A 35 3.00 5.14 10.16
CA VAL A 35 1.63 5.30 10.66
C VAL A 35 1.02 3.93 10.99
N THR A 36 1.29 2.90 10.18
CA THR A 36 0.85 1.52 10.43
C THR A 36 1.38 0.97 11.75
N THR A 37 2.66 1.25 12.08
CA THR A 37 3.26 0.85 13.36
C THR A 37 2.61 1.58 14.53
N VAL A 38 2.35 2.89 14.39
CA VAL A 38 1.66 3.66 15.43
C VAL A 38 0.25 3.12 15.65
N VAL A 39 -0.54 2.94 14.59
CA VAL A 39 -1.88 2.37 14.69
C VAL A 39 -1.84 0.97 15.31
N GLY A 40 -0.92 0.12 14.86
CA GLY A 40 -0.76 -1.23 15.37
C GLY A 40 -0.43 -1.32 16.87
N SER A 41 0.13 -0.28 17.49
CA SER A 41 0.35 -0.29 18.94
C SER A 41 -0.92 -0.06 19.76
N PHE A 42 -2.03 0.31 19.13
CA PHE A 42 -3.32 0.54 19.81
C PHE A 42 -4.32 -0.60 19.62
N PHE A 43 -4.02 -1.59 18.79
CA PHE A 43 -4.96 -2.68 18.45
C PHE A 43 -4.30 -4.04 18.56
N GLU A 44 -5.13 -5.05 18.82
CA GLU A 44 -4.70 -6.44 18.72
C GLU A 44 -4.24 -6.76 17.29
N PRO A 45 -3.18 -7.57 17.11
CA PRO A 45 -2.75 -8.01 15.80
C PRO A 45 -3.86 -8.72 15.02
N PHE A 46 -3.85 -8.56 13.70
CA PHE A 46 -4.81 -9.24 12.83
C PHE A 46 -4.59 -10.76 12.82
N ASP A 47 -5.49 -11.50 13.47
CA ASP A 47 -5.50 -12.96 13.44
C ASP A 47 -6.37 -13.46 12.28
N ALA A 48 -5.74 -13.64 11.12
CA ALA A 48 -6.41 -14.08 9.91
C ALA A 48 -7.17 -15.41 10.09
N LYS A 49 -6.60 -16.36 10.85
CA LYS A 49 -7.21 -17.67 11.07
C LYS A 49 -8.47 -17.54 11.91
N LYS A 50 -8.36 -16.91 13.08
CA LYS A 50 -9.49 -16.71 13.99
C LYS A 50 -10.62 -15.94 13.30
N ILE A 51 -10.29 -14.88 12.57
CA ILE A 51 -11.28 -14.04 11.89
C ILE A 51 -11.94 -14.82 10.74
N ALA A 52 -11.17 -15.51 9.90
CA ALA A 52 -11.72 -16.28 8.78
C ALA A 52 -12.63 -17.42 9.28
N THR A 53 -12.21 -18.17 10.30
CA THR A 53 -13.05 -19.21 10.93
C THR A 53 -14.38 -18.62 11.40
N ASN A 54 -14.32 -17.54 12.18
CA ASN A 54 -15.54 -16.90 12.69
C ASN A 54 -16.45 -16.41 11.55
N LEU A 55 -15.90 -15.81 10.49
CA LEU A 55 -16.68 -15.35 9.34
C LEU A 55 -17.38 -16.51 8.61
N CYS A 56 -16.65 -17.58 8.33
CA CYS A 56 -17.17 -18.77 7.65
C CYS A 56 -18.27 -19.47 8.47
N ASP A 57 -18.16 -19.46 9.80
CA ASP A 57 -19.12 -20.12 10.70
C ASP A 57 -20.39 -19.29 10.93
N THR A 58 -20.27 -17.97 10.98
CA THR A 58 -21.34 -17.10 11.50
C THR A 58 -22.00 -16.20 10.45
N HIS A 59 -21.32 -15.85 9.35
CA HIS A 59 -21.81 -14.86 8.42
C HIS A 59 -22.34 -15.49 7.11
N PRO A 60 -23.61 -15.23 6.72
CA PRO A 60 -24.22 -15.80 5.52
C PRO A 60 -23.43 -15.58 4.23
N LYS A 61 -22.70 -14.45 4.12
CA LYS A 61 -21.87 -14.12 2.96
C LYS A 61 -20.73 -15.11 2.73
N TYR A 62 -20.16 -15.65 3.80
CA TYR A 62 -19.00 -16.55 3.76
C TYR A 62 -19.41 -18.01 3.97
N LYS A 63 -20.73 -18.27 4.03
CA LYS A 63 -21.28 -19.61 4.19
C LYS A 63 -20.84 -20.47 3.01
N ASN A 64 -20.29 -21.64 3.31
CA ASN A 64 -19.69 -22.60 2.37
C ASN A 64 -18.31 -22.22 1.80
N ILE A 65 -17.66 -21.16 2.30
CA ILE A 65 -16.24 -20.88 2.01
C ILE A 65 -15.40 -21.51 3.11
N LYS A 66 -14.30 -22.19 2.76
CA LYS A 66 -13.35 -22.67 3.76
C LYS A 66 -12.48 -21.50 4.27
N PRO A 67 -12.16 -21.42 5.58
CA PRO A 67 -11.32 -20.34 6.11
C PRO A 67 -10.00 -20.16 5.33
N GLU A 68 -9.37 -21.24 4.88
CA GLU A 68 -8.12 -21.19 4.11
C GLU A 68 -8.30 -20.52 2.74
N GLN A 69 -9.45 -20.73 2.09
CA GLN A 69 -9.78 -20.08 0.82
C GLN A 69 -9.95 -18.58 1.02
N LEU A 70 -10.64 -18.17 2.08
CA LEU A 70 -10.83 -16.76 2.41
C LEU A 70 -9.51 -16.05 2.74
N ILE A 71 -8.63 -16.71 3.50
CA ILE A 71 -7.29 -16.19 3.80
C ILE A 71 -6.46 -16.07 2.52
N HIS A 72 -6.53 -17.06 1.63
CA HIS A 72 -5.85 -17.01 0.34
C HIS A 72 -6.34 -15.83 -0.51
N GLU A 73 -7.66 -15.59 -0.58
CA GLU A 73 -8.22 -14.42 -1.27
C GLU A 73 -7.71 -13.09 -0.69
N TRP A 74 -7.61 -12.98 0.64
CA TRP A 74 -7.03 -11.79 1.29
C TRP A 74 -5.56 -11.60 0.92
N GLN A 75 -4.78 -12.69 0.90
CA GLN A 75 -3.37 -12.64 0.52
C GLN A 75 -3.20 -12.20 -0.94
N GLU A 76 -3.99 -12.76 -1.85
CA GLU A 76 -3.97 -12.38 -3.27
C GLU A 76 -4.35 -10.92 -3.48
N ALA A 77 -5.38 -10.43 -2.75
CA ALA A 77 -5.76 -9.03 -2.79
C ALA A 77 -4.65 -8.11 -2.26
N SER A 78 -3.97 -8.50 -1.18
CA SER A 78 -2.83 -7.77 -0.62
C SER A 78 -1.66 -7.72 -1.60
N ASN A 79 -1.30 -8.86 -2.20
CA ASN A 79 -0.23 -8.98 -3.20
C ASN A 79 -0.53 -8.12 -4.43
N HIS A 80 -1.77 -8.15 -4.92
CA HIS A 80 -2.21 -7.31 -6.04
C HIS A 80 -2.09 -5.83 -5.70
N GLY A 81 -2.51 -5.43 -4.50
CA GLY A 81 -2.34 -4.06 -4.00
C GLY A 81 -0.88 -3.62 -4.03
N SER A 82 0.03 -4.41 -3.46
CA SER A 82 1.47 -4.12 -3.46
C SER A 82 2.02 -3.96 -4.88
N LYS A 83 1.63 -4.84 -5.82
CA LYS A 83 2.03 -4.73 -7.23
C LYS A 83 1.55 -3.42 -7.85
N VAL A 84 0.27 -3.08 -7.70
CA VAL A 84 -0.31 -1.85 -8.25
C VAL A 84 0.43 -0.61 -7.72
N HIS A 85 0.68 -0.54 -6.41
CA HIS A 85 1.39 0.58 -5.80
C HIS A 85 2.85 0.66 -6.28
N LYS A 86 3.54 -0.47 -6.44
CA LYS A 86 4.90 -0.50 -6.96
C LYS A 86 4.98 -0.01 -8.40
N GLU A 87 4.03 -0.41 -9.25
CA GLU A 87 3.98 0.08 -10.63
C GLU A 87 3.75 1.59 -10.70
N ILE A 88 2.87 2.15 -9.85
CA ILE A 88 2.68 3.61 -9.77
C ILE A 88 3.99 4.30 -9.38
N GLU A 89 4.69 3.79 -8.38
CA GLU A 89 5.98 4.35 -7.94
C GLU A 89 7.02 4.33 -9.07
N LEU A 90 7.19 3.19 -9.74
CA LEU A 90 8.14 3.03 -10.85
C LEU A 90 7.77 3.93 -12.05
N SER A 91 6.48 4.09 -12.35
CA SER A 91 6.04 5.05 -13.38
C SER A 91 6.42 6.49 -13.04
N ILE A 92 6.26 6.91 -11.78
CA ILE A 92 6.57 8.29 -11.37
C ILE A 92 8.08 8.54 -11.33
N LYS A 93 8.86 7.59 -10.80
CA LYS A 93 10.31 7.77 -10.59
C LYS A 93 11.13 7.47 -11.85
N GLU A 94 10.73 6.47 -12.62
CA GLU A 94 11.56 5.87 -13.68
C GLU A 94 10.88 5.89 -15.05
N ASN A 95 9.66 6.43 -15.17
CA ASN A 95 8.85 6.42 -16.40
C ASN A 95 8.57 5.00 -16.95
N VAL A 96 8.57 3.98 -16.08
CA VAL A 96 8.21 2.61 -16.46
C VAL A 96 6.71 2.52 -16.68
N LYS A 97 6.29 1.99 -17.84
CA LYS A 97 4.86 1.83 -18.17
C LYS A 97 4.22 0.74 -17.29
N PRO A 98 3.10 1.00 -16.62
CA PRO A 98 2.44 -0.01 -15.80
C PRO A 98 1.79 -1.11 -16.65
N SER A 99 1.70 -2.30 -16.08
CA SER A 99 0.94 -3.42 -16.64
C SER A 99 -0.48 -3.48 -16.08
N GLU A 100 -0.67 -3.01 -14.84
CA GLU A 100 -1.94 -3.03 -14.13
C GLU A 100 -2.87 -1.88 -14.57
N PRO A 101 -4.12 -2.19 -14.96
CA PRO A 101 -5.11 -1.15 -15.29
C PRO A 101 -5.38 -0.19 -14.12
N LYS A 102 -5.33 -0.68 -12.88
CA LYS A 102 -5.50 0.16 -11.68
C LYS A 102 -4.38 1.18 -11.53
N ALA A 103 -3.13 0.79 -11.80
CA ALA A 103 -1.99 1.71 -11.79
C ALA A 103 -2.15 2.79 -12.86
N THR A 104 -2.59 2.40 -14.06
CA THR A 104 -2.88 3.35 -15.15
C THR A 104 -3.95 4.38 -14.75
N SER A 105 -5.04 3.94 -14.13
CA SER A 105 -6.11 4.83 -13.65
C SER A 105 -5.61 5.79 -12.56
N ALA A 106 -4.77 5.30 -11.63
CA ALA A 106 -4.18 6.13 -10.59
C ALA A 106 -3.28 7.24 -11.18
N LEU A 107 -2.42 6.89 -12.14
CA LEU A 107 -1.53 7.85 -12.81
C LEU A 107 -2.32 8.93 -13.57
N LYS A 108 -3.41 8.56 -14.27
CA LYS A 108 -4.30 9.53 -14.92
C LYS A 108 -4.92 10.51 -13.92
N TRP A 109 -5.30 10.02 -12.74
CA TRP A 109 -5.84 10.88 -11.68
C TRP A 109 -4.76 11.82 -11.13
N LEU A 110 -3.56 11.30 -10.85
CA LEU A 110 -2.43 12.09 -10.36
C LEU A 110 -2.03 13.18 -11.37
N ASP A 111 -1.96 12.86 -12.65
CA ASP A 111 -1.66 13.82 -13.73
C ASP A 111 -2.70 14.95 -13.79
N LYS A 112 -3.97 14.59 -13.67
CA LYS A 112 -5.05 15.58 -13.70
C LYS A 112 -5.01 16.54 -12.51
N TYR A 113 -4.76 16.03 -11.30
CA TYR A 113 -5.04 16.78 -10.07
C TYR A 113 -3.83 17.14 -9.22
N CYS A 114 -2.71 16.42 -9.33
CA CYS A 114 -1.61 16.52 -8.38
C CYS A 114 -0.24 16.84 -9.03
N MET A 115 -0.02 16.44 -10.28
CA MET A 115 1.18 16.77 -11.08
C MET A 115 0.90 17.91 -12.04
#